data_AF-A0A8J5FY01-F1
#
_entry.id   AF-A0A8J5FY01-F1
#
_cell.length_a   1.000
_cell.length_b   1.000
_cell.length_c   1.000
_cell.angle_alpha   90.00
_cell.angle_beta   90.00
_cell.angle_gamma   90.00
#
_symmetry.space_group_name_H-M   'P 1'
#
loop_
_entity.id
_entity.type
_entity.pdbx_description
1 polymer ?
#
loop_
_entity_poly.entity_id
_entity_poly.type
_entity_poly.pdbx_seq_one_letter_code
_entity_poly.pdbx_strand_id
1 'polypeptide(L)'
;MNQQEDSVDIHVLPTTMIGYKESTILKAYISSVRRSAAKLLYGGTRIRPSRASTVALFSSRGPSLTNPFVIKLDLIALGVNIIAAHQLHGPVREVYGVPARGRIAGLVRVVHPTWTLAAVRSAMMTTADVTDHLG
;
A
#
# COMPACT_ATOMS: atom_id res chain seq x y z
N MET A 1 4.52 14.34 -9.21
CA MET A 1 4.20 12.91 -9.00
C MET A 1 3.04 12.92 -8.06
N ASN A 2 1.95 12.28 -8.47
CA ASN A 2 0.69 12.36 -7.76
C ASN A 2 0.90 11.93 -6.30
N GLN A 3 0.59 12.82 -5.34
CA GLN A 3 0.57 12.50 -3.91
C GLN A 3 -0.87 12.33 -3.40
N GLN A 4 -1.86 12.29 -4.31
CA GLN A 4 -3.26 11.99 -3.96
C GLN A 4 -3.59 10.50 -3.94
N GLU A 5 -2.74 9.64 -4.50
CA GLU A 5 -3.03 8.21 -4.65
C GLU A 5 -1.93 7.36 -4.02
N ASP A 6 -2.36 6.38 -3.22
CA ASP A 6 -1.48 5.52 -2.42
C ASP A 6 -1.13 4.21 -3.15
N SER A 7 -1.94 3.78 -4.13
CA SER A 7 -1.76 2.55 -4.91
C SER A 7 -1.59 2.83 -6.40
N VAL A 8 -1.03 1.85 -7.13
CA VAL A 8 -0.93 1.91 -8.59
C VAL A 8 -1.69 0.73 -9.17
N ASP A 9 -2.65 1.02 -10.06
CA ASP A 9 -3.43 0.01 -10.76
C ASP A 9 -2.69 -0.56 -11.97
N ILE A 10 -2.89 -1.85 -12.22
CA ILE A 10 -2.42 -2.52 -13.44
C ILE A 10 -3.34 -2.17 -14.62
N HIS A 11 -2.74 -1.64 -15.68
CA HIS A 11 -3.44 -1.34 -16.93
C HIS A 11 -2.88 -2.16 -18.10
N VAL A 12 -3.76 -2.60 -19.01
CA VAL A 12 -3.38 -3.32 -20.24
C VAL A 12 -2.78 -2.36 -21.28
N LEU A 13 -3.26 -1.12 -21.30
CA LEU A 13 -2.74 -0.06 -22.17
C LEU A 13 -1.74 0.82 -21.39
N PRO A 14 -0.77 1.46 -22.08
CA PRO A 14 0.13 2.42 -21.44
C PRO A 14 -0.66 3.60 -20.87
N THR A 15 -0.81 3.60 -19.55
CA THR A 15 -1.55 4.62 -18.80
C THR A 15 -0.65 5.16 -17.68
N THR A 16 -0.77 6.45 -17.39
CA THR A 16 -0.19 7.04 -16.19
C THR A 16 -1.28 7.77 -15.43
N MET A 17 -1.27 7.63 -14.12
CA MET A 17 -2.11 8.43 -13.25
C MET A 17 -1.42 9.77 -12.96
N ILE A 18 -2.19 10.85 -12.95
CA ILE A 18 -1.69 12.21 -12.65
C ILE A 18 -2.51 12.83 -11.51
N GLY A 19 -1.87 13.68 -10.72
CA GLY A 19 -2.54 14.38 -9.63
C GLY A 19 -3.42 15.52 -10.13
N TYR A 20 -4.21 16.10 -9.21
CA TYR A 20 -5.13 17.18 -9.57
C TYR A 20 -4.39 18.39 -10.16
N LYS A 21 -3.26 18.79 -9.56
CA LYS A 21 -2.44 19.92 -10.01
C LYS A 21 -1.85 19.69 -11.40
N GLU A 22 -1.34 18.48 -11.66
CA GLU A 22 -0.83 18.13 -12.98
C GLU A 22 -1.95 18.05 -14.03
N SER A 23 -3.16 17.63 -13.62
CA SER A 23 -4.32 17.56 -14.52
C SER A 23 -4.79 18.91 -15.03
N THR A 24 -4.71 19.96 -14.21
CA THR A 24 -5.08 21.32 -14.62
C THR A 24 -4.09 21.87 -15.65
N ILE A 25 -2.80 21.62 -15.45
CA ILE A 25 -1.74 21.96 -16.42
C ILE A 25 -1.95 21.21 -17.74
N LEU A 26 -2.25 19.90 -17.67
CA LEU A 26 -2.49 19.10 -18.86
C LEU A 26 -3.72 19.59 -19.64
N LYS A 27 -4.81 19.94 -18.95
CA LYS A 27 -6.01 20.51 -19.58
C LYS A 27 -5.71 21.83 -20.31
N ALA A 28 -4.91 22.70 -19.70
CA ALA A 28 -4.48 23.95 -20.33
C ALA A 28 -3.56 23.71 -21.54
N TYR A 29 -2.68 22.71 -21.48
CA TYR A 29 -1.85 22.32 -22.62
C TYR A 29 -2.71 21.87 -23.81
N ILE A 30 -3.69 20.99 -23.57
CA ILE A 30 -4.59 20.47 -24.61
C ILE A 30 -5.38 21.60 -25.28
N SER A 31 -5.84 22.61 -24.53
CA SER A 31 -6.57 23.73 -25.11
C SER A 31 -5.70 24.73 -25.88
N SER A 32 -4.38 24.74 -25.64
CA SER A 32 -3.45 25.68 -26.26
C SER A 32 -2.96 25.29 -27.66
N VAL A 33 -2.98 24.00 -28.02
CA VAL A 33 -2.41 23.48 -29.27
C VAL A 33 -3.43 22.64 -30.04
N ARG A 34 -3.68 22.99 -31.32
CA ARG A 34 -4.67 22.28 -32.18
C ARG A 34 -4.37 20.80 -32.41
N ARG A 35 -3.11 20.39 -32.37
CA ARG A 35 -2.68 18.98 -32.46
C ARG A 35 -1.76 18.67 -31.29
N SER A 36 -2.35 18.53 -30.11
CA SER A 36 -1.62 18.15 -28.90
C SER A 36 -1.22 16.68 -28.98
N ALA A 37 0.06 16.39 -28.72
CA ALA A 37 0.60 15.04 -28.67
C ALA A 37 1.49 14.94 -27.43
N ALA A 38 1.40 13.81 -26.73
CA ALA A 38 2.19 13.56 -25.52
C ALA A 38 2.88 12.20 -25.63
N LYS A 39 4.02 12.06 -24.96
CA LYS A 39 4.77 10.80 -24.87
C LYS A 39 4.84 10.37 -23.42
N LEU A 40 4.40 9.14 -23.15
CA LEU A 40 4.61 8.50 -21.85
C LEU A 40 6.00 7.86 -21.84
N LEU A 41 6.82 8.26 -20.86
CA LEU A 41 8.16 7.74 -20.66
C LEU A 41 8.20 6.99 -19.32
N TYR A 42 8.74 5.78 -19.33
CA TYR A 42 8.95 5.02 -18.11
C TYR A 42 10.15 5.60 -17.35
N GLY A 43 9.90 6.13 -16.15
CA GLY A 43 10.91 6.80 -15.32
C GLY A 43 11.53 5.92 -14.22
N GLY A 44 11.18 4.63 -14.18
CA GLY A 44 11.56 3.71 -13.10
C GLY A 44 10.86 3.99 -11.76
N THR A 45 11.05 3.09 -10.80
CA THR A 45 10.60 3.29 -9.42
C THR A 45 11.53 4.26 -8.70
N ARG A 46 10.96 5.32 -8.10
CA ARG A 46 11.73 6.29 -7.30
C ARG A 46 11.38 6.15 -5.83
N ILE A 47 12.36 5.77 -5.01
CA ILE A 47 12.24 5.74 -3.55
C ILE A 47 12.60 7.14 -3.03
N ARG A 48 11.64 7.83 -2.41
CA ARG A 48 11.89 9.13 -1.76
C ARG A 48 11.54 9.03 -0.27
N PRO A 49 12.13 9.90 0.57
CA PRO A 49 11.60 10.14 1.90
C PRO A 49 10.18 10.69 1.73
N SER A 50 9.21 9.86 2.07
CA SER A 50 7.77 10.14 2.08
C SER A 50 7.25 9.45 3.32
N ARG A 51 6.20 9.97 4.00
CA ARG A 51 5.54 9.42 5.20
C ARG A 51 5.30 7.91 5.06
N ALA A 52 6.35 7.12 5.34
CA ALA A 52 6.53 5.77 4.81
C ALA A 52 5.56 4.77 5.44
N SER A 53 4.93 5.17 6.54
CA SER A 53 3.90 4.43 7.24
C SER A 53 2.64 5.28 7.29
N THR A 54 1.95 5.40 6.15
CA THR A 54 0.59 5.95 6.09
C THR A 54 -0.39 4.81 5.86
N VAL A 55 -1.53 4.86 6.55
CA VAL A 55 -2.62 3.91 6.32
C VAL A 55 -3.26 4.22 4.97
N ALA A 56 -3.19 3.26 4.06
CA ALA A 56 -3.75 3.39 2.72
C ALA A 56 -5.25 3.75 2.76
N LEU A 57 -5.70 4.59 1.81
CA LEU A 57 -7.11 5.02 1.73
C LEU A 57 -8.11 3.85 1.73
N PHE A 58 -7.77 2.74 1.06
CA PHE A 58 -8.65 1.56 0.95
C PHE A 58 -8.60 0.63 2.18
N SER A 59 -7.79 0.93 3.20
CA SER A 59 -7.72 0.11 4.41
C SER A 59 -9.02 0.21 5.20
N SER A 60 -9.62 -0.94 5.54
CA SER A 60 -10.82 -0.97 6.38
C SER A 60 -10.55 -0.36 7.76
N ARG A 61 -11.51 0.41 8.25
CA ARG A 61 -11.43 1.09 9.54
C ARG A 61 -12.46 0.52 10.51
N GLY A 62 -12.12 0.49 11.78
CA GLY A 62 -13.07 0.14 12.84
C GLY A 62 -14.05 1.28 13.13
N PRO A 63 -14.97 1.07 14.09
CA PRO A 63 -15.08 -0.13 14.95
C PRO A 63 -15.70 -1.35 14.24
N SER A 64 -15.53 -2.53 14.84
CA SER A 64 -16.09 -3.78 14.28
C SER A 64 -17.62 -3.77 14.35
N LEU A 65 -18.30 -3.97 13.21
CA LEU A 65 -19.77 -4.02 13.17
C LEU A 65 -20.37 -5.15 14.05
N THR A 66 -19.65 -6.26 14.24
CA THR A 66 -20.08 -7.40 15.06
C THR A 66 -19.94 -7.15 16.56
N ASN A 67 -18.95 -6.37 16.97
CA ASN A 67 -18.71 -6.06 18.38
C ASN A 67 -17.95 -4.72 18.49
N PRO A 68 -18.66 -3.61 18.73
CA PRO A 68 -18.04 -2.29 18.76
C PRO A 68 -17.12 -2.07 19.97
N PHE A 69 -17.21 -2.90 21.01
CA PHE A 69 -16.31 -2.84 22.18
C PHE A 69 -14.93 -3.44 21.91
N VAL A 70 -14.76 -4.16 20.79
CA VAL A 70 -13.46 -4.66 20.35
C VAL A 70 -12.90 -3.71 19.29
N ILE A 71 -11.81 -3.03 19.65
CA ILE A 71 -11.10 -2.13 18.75
C ILE A 71 -10.51 -2.95 17.60
N LYS A 72 -10.82 -2.54 16.37
CA LYS A 72 -10.16 -2.95 15.12
C LYS A 72 -9.70 -1.69 14.38
N LEU A 73 -8.64 -1.70 13.58
CA LEU A 73 -7.76 -2.79 13.17
C LEU A 73 -6.67 -3.06 14.22
N ASP A 74 -6.17 -4.30 14.27
CA ASP A 74 -5.23 -4.78 15.28
C ASP A 74 -3.76 -4.40 15.05
N LEU A 75 -3.32 -4.34 13.79
CA LEU A 75 -1.92 -4.12 13.42
C LEU A 75 -1.82 -3.57 12.00
N ILE A 76 -1.06 -2.49 11.83
CA ILE A 76 -0.72 -1.93 10.52
C ILE A 76 0.54 -2.65 10.00
N ALA A 77 0.55 -2.99 8.72
CA ALA A 77 1.69 -3.61 8.06
C ALA A 77 1.77 -3.17 6.59
N LEU A 78 2.92 -3.43 5.97
CA LEU A 78 3.13 -3.15 4.55
C LEU A 78 2.10 -3.91 3.69
N GLY A 79 1.33 -3.18 2.89
CA GLY A 79 0.20 -3.75 2.15
C GLY A 79 -0.12 -3.11 0.80
N VAL A 80 0.69 -2.16 0.33
CA VAL A 80 0.47 -1.44 -0.94
C VAL A 80 1.65 -1.66 -1.89
N ASN A 81 1.37 -1.92 -3.17
CA ASN A 81 2.36 -2.16 -4.23
C ASN A 81 3.46 -3.18 -3.87
N ILE A 82 3.05 -4.35 -3.33
CA ILE A 82 3.95 -5.44 -2.97
C ILE A 82 4.27 -6.30 -4.19
N ILE A 83 5.56 -6.41 -4.52
CA ILE A 83 6.03 -7.37 -5.51
C ILE A 83 6.20 -8.72 -4.83
N ALA A 84 5.48 -9.73 -5.32
CA ALA A 84 5.54 -11.11 -4.87
C ALA A 84 5.69 -12.06 -6.06
N ALA A 85 6.11 -13.30 -5.78
CA ALA A 85 6.16 -14.33 -6.80
C ALA A 85 4.75 -14.57 -7.39
N HIS A 86 4.68 -14.65 -8.72
CA HIS A 86 3.45 -14.87 -9.46
C HIS A 86 3.65 -15.99 -10.50
N GLN A 87 2.54 -16.63 -10.89
CA GLN A 87 2.58 -17.68 -11.91
C GLN A 87 3.02 -17.13 -13.26
N LEU A 88 3.96 -17.83 -13.92
CA LEU A 88 4.55 -17.42 -15.20
C LEU A 88 3.54 -17.29 -16.35
N HIS A 89 2.43 -18.03 -16.31
CA HIS A 89 1.42 -18.07 -17.37
C HIS A 89 0.00 -17.79 -16.83
N GLY A 90 -0.13 -16.88 -15.87
CA GLY A 90 -1.43 -16.46 -15.33
C GLY A 90 -1.58 -14.93 -15.35
N PRO A 91 -2.81 -14.40 -15.33
CA PRO A 91 -3.03 -12.95 -15.23
C PRO A 91 -2.36 -12.41 -13.98
N VAL A 92 -1.53 -11.37 -14.12
CA VAL A 92 -0.87 -10.70 -12.98
C VAL A 92 -1.96 -10.22 -12.04
N ARG A 93 -1.93 -10.68 -10.79
CA ARG A 93 -2.86 -10.27 -9.73
C ARG A 93 -2.11 -9.43 -8.71
N GLU A 94 -2.74 -8.35 -8.28
CA GLU A 94 -2.29 -7.61 -7.10
C GLU A 94 -2.50 -8.45 -5.84
N VAL A 95 -1.45 -8.58 -5.04
CA VAL A 95 -1.48 -9.30 -3.77
C VAL A 95 -1.59 -8.28 -2.64
N TYR A 96 -2.76 -8.21 -2.02
CA TYR A 96 -3.03 -7.30 -0.91
C TYR A 96 -2.74 -7.93 0.45
N GLY A 97 -1.92 -7.24 1.26
CA GLY A 97 -2.06 -7.14 2.72
C GLY A 97 -1.90 -8.36 3.63
N VAL A 98 -1.82 -9.60 3.17
CA VAL A 98 -1.66 -10.80 4.03
C VAL A 98 -0.20 -11.27 4.25
N PRO A 99 0.76 -11.12 3.31
CA PRO A 99 2.01 -11.88 3.42
C PRO A 99 2.93 -11.43 4.55
N ALA A 100 3.00 -10.12 4.86
CA ALA A 100 3.96 -9.62 5.84
C ALA A 100 3.59 -10.03 7.29
N ARG A 101 2.34 -9.86 7.72
CA ARG A 101 1.90 -10.17 9.09
C ARG A 101 2.05 -11.64 9.43
N GLY A 102 1.64 -12.53 8.51
CA GLY A 102 1.76 -13.98 8.69
C GLY A 102 3.21 -14.46 8.75
N ARG A 103 4.09 -13.87 7.94
CA ARG A 103 5.53 -14.19 7.95
C ARG A 103 6.21 -13.81 9.26
N ILE A 104 5.92 -12.63 9.80
CA ILE A 104 6.49 -12.18 11.08
C ILE A 104 5.96 -13.07 12.21
N ALA A 105 4.65 -13.34 12.25
CA ALA A 105 4.06 -14.23 13.24
C ALA A 105 4.67 -15.64 13.19
N GLY A 106 4.93 -16.17 11.99
CA GLY A 106 5.61 -17.45 11.78
C GLY A 106 7.04 -17.45 12.34
N LEU A 107 7.80 -16.38 12.11
CA LEU A 107 9.15 -16.25 12.66
C LEU A 107 9.15 -16.18 14.19
N VAL A 108 8.26 -15.39 14.78
CA VAL A 108 8.09 -15.32 16.24
C VAL A 108 7.74 -16.70 16.79
N ARG A 109 6.92 -17.48 16.08
CA ARG A 109 6.55 -18.84 16.50
C ARG A 109 7.71 -19.83 16.45
N VAL A 110 8.62 -19.69 15.48
CA VAL A 110 9.83 -20.52 15.39
C VAL A 110 10.77 -20.22 16.55
N VAL A 111 10.94 -18.94 16.91
CA VAL A 111 11.81 -18.53 18.03
C VAL A 111 11.16 -18.83 19.39
N HIS A 112 9.83 -18.80 19.47
CA HIS A 112 9.07 -19.07 20.70
C HIS A 112 8.00 -20.17 20.49
N PRO A 113 8.39 -21.46 20.40
CA PRO A 113 7.47 -22.55 20.08
C PRO A 113 6.33 -22.75 21.10
N THR A 114 6.60 -22.44 22.37
CA THR A 114 5.69 -22.63 23.51
C THR A 114 4.66 -21.51 23.69
N TRP A 115 4.83 -20.38 23.01
CA TRP A 115 3.90 -19.25 23.13
C TRP A 115 2.51 -19.63 22.60
N THR A 116 1.45 -18.98 23.07
CA THR A 116 0.12 -19.13 22.48
C THR A 116 -0.05 -18.19 21.28
N LEU A 117 -1.07 -18.39 20.45
CA LEU A 117 -1.39 -17.44 19.36
C LEU A 117 -1.66 -16.03 19.92
N ALA A 118 -2.30 -15.95 21.09
CA ALA A 118 -2.55 -14.70 21.80
C ALA A 118 -1.25 -14.02 22.25
N ALA A 119 -0.26 -14.79 22.74
CA ALA A 119 1.04 -14.25 23.13
C ALA A 119 1.82 -13.70 21.93
N VAL A 120 1.82 -14.40 20.79
CA VAL A 120 2.45 -13.91 19.54
C VAL A 120 1.77 -12.62 19.07
N ARG A 121 0.43 -12.56 19.08
CA ARG A 121 -0.33 -11.36 18.73
C ARG A 121 -0.04 -10.20 19.69
N SER A 122 0.00 -10.46 20.99
CA SER A 122 0.28 -9.45 22.02
C SER A 122 1.69 -8.87 21.87
N ALA A 123 2.69 -9.72 21.64
CA ALA A 123 4.05 -9.27 21.38
C ALA A 123 4.09 -8.34 20.15
N MET A 124 3.49 -8.76 19.04
CA MET A 124 3.45 -7.93 17.82
C MET A 124 2.72 -6.59 17.99
N MET A 125 1.65 -6.54 18.79
CA MET A 125 0.90 -5.30 19.06
C MET A 125 1.66 -4.35 19.98
N THR A 126 2.24 -4.88 21.05
CA THR A 126 2.88 -4.06 22.10
C THR A 126 4.25 -3.54 21.69
N THR A 127 4.87 -4.13 20.66
CA THR A 127 6.14 -3.66 20.07
C THR A 127 5.96 -2.95 18.73
N ALA A 128 4.72 -2.66 18.31
CA ALA A 128 4.48 -1.90 17.09
C ALA A 128 4.83 -0.41 17.30
N ASP A 129 5.45 0.21 16.30
CA ASP A 129 5.67 1.66 16.30
C ASP A 129 4.33 2.38 16.01
N VAL A 130 4.09 3.48 16.73
CA VAL A 130 2.90 4.32 16.58
C VAL A 130 3.20 5.58 15.76
N THR A 131 4.47 5.85 15.46
CA THR A 131 4.94 7.01 14.72
C THR A 131 5.42 6.63 13.32
N ASP A 132 5.42 7.61 12.39
CA ASP A 132 6.12 7.44 11.13
C ASP A 132 7.61 7.81 11.30
N HIS A 133 8.41 7.64 10.25
CA HIS A 133 9.84 7.95 10.31
C HIS A 133 10.17 9.45 10.47
N LEU A 134 9.16 10.33 10.58
CA LEU A 134 9.32 11.75 10.86
C LEU A 134 9.02 12.12 12.32
N GLY A 135 8.51 11.19 13.14
CA GLY A 135 8.18 11.39 14.56
C GLY A 135 6.74 11.83 14.80
#